data_AF-A0AAW8F468-F1
#
_entry.id   AF-A0AAW8F468-F1
#
_cell.length_a   1.000
_cell.length_b   1.000
_cell.length_c   1.000
_cell.angle_alpha   90.00
_cell.angle_beta   90.00
_cell.angle_gamma   90.00
#
_symmetry.space_group_name_H-M   'P 1'
#
loop_
_entity.id
_entity.type
_entity.pdbx_description
1 polymer ?
#
loop_
_entity_poly.entity_id
_entity_poly.type
_entity_poly.pdbx_seq_one_letter_code
_entity_poly.pdbx_strand_id
1 'polypeptide(L)'
;MFRSATKIVIAAFLAIVAVFSLTSATSWAAEASTSSGTATAPANLPAAARADDRPQVEALSPADRGLLQREIDDTISRSEPGGVQVSSNEIAWRGGKVVMVLPLPGVKQTPPDSPQLQAVYAKLEGAARSRGAAVVPPLPEADYHGCPRGDIVRWYCFYENRDWNEIIAGRRLQWSDPHCDDLMDFADWSFAGKTSSWVNSGHLEVTVWDINVHRIWTEAPNSLSAYVGAAHNDEARFFEACA
;
A
#
# COMPACT_ATOMS: atom_id res chain seq x y z
N MET A 1 -2.27 -8.17 63.31
CA MET A 1 -1.09 -8.68 64.06
C MET A 1 -0.96 -10.18 63.78
N PHE A 2 0.28 -10.68 63.65
CA PHE A 2 0.74 -12.03 63.21
C PHE A 2 0.77 -12.24 61.68
N ARG A 3 1.91 -11.96 61.01
CA ARG A 3 3.11 -12.79 60.72
C ARG A 3 2.79 -13.95 59.75
N SER A 4 3.07 -13.81 58.45
CA SER A 4 4.36 -14.09 57.76
C SER A 4 4.63 -15.58 57.49
N ALA A 5 4.73 -15.96 56.22
CA ALA A 5 5.55 -17.09 55.76
C ALA A 5 5.87 -16.97 54.26
N THR A 6 7.03 -16.36 54.02
CA THR A 6 7.83 -16.34 52.80
C THR A 6 8.11 -17.74 52.27
N LYS A 7 7.96 -17.96 50.95
CA LYS A 7 8.63 -19.07 50.25
C LYS A 7 9.46 -18.51 49.09
N ILE A 8 10.76 -18.47 49.33
CA ILE A 8 11.83 -18.27 48.36
C ILE A 8 12.08 -19.62 47.69
N VAL A 9 12.06 -19.67 46.37
CA VAL A 9 12.63 -20.79 45.59
C VAL A 9 13.77 -20.22 44.76
N ILE A 10 14.99 -20.56 45.20
CA ILE A 10 16.24 -20.34 44.47
C ILE A 10 16.45 -21.58 43.61
N ALA A 11 16.49 -21.41 42.29
CA ALA A 11 17.01 -22.42 41.38
C ALA A 11 18.17 -21.79 40.59
N ALA A 12 19.37 -22.30 40.89
CA ALA A 12 20.63 -21.91 40.28
C ALA A 12 20.72 -22.41 38.83
N PHE A 13 21.06 -21.52 37.91
CA PHE A 13 21.57 -21.91 36.59
C PHE A 13 23.05 -21.55 36.51
N LEU A 14 23.88 -22.60 36.50
CA LEU A 14 25.25 -22.55 35.99
C LEU A 14 25.19 -22.20 34.50
N ALA A 15 25.91 -21.15 34.10
CA ALA A 15 26.38 -21.02 32.72
C ALA A 15 27.85 -20.61 32.75
N ILE A 16 28.64 -21.42 32.07
CA ILE A 16 30.10 -21.46 32.03
C ILE A 16 30.62 -20.20 31.34
N VAL A 17 31.47 -19.45 32.04
CA VAL A 17 32.31 -18.40 31.47
C VAL A 17 33.56 -19.08 30.90
N ALA A 18 33.63 -19.20 29.57
CA ALA A 18 34.88 -19.53 28.88
C ALA A 18 35.45 -18.24 28.30
N VAL A 19 36.50 -17.75 28.95
CA VAL A 19 37.40 -16.70 28.45
C VAL A 19 38.32 -17.35 27.42
N PHE A 20 38.29 -16.86 26.17
CA PHE A 20 39.39 -17.06 25.23
C PHE A 20 39.76 -15.71 24.63
N SER A 21 40.91 -15.20 25.06
CA SER A 21 41.53 -13.99 24.53
C SER A 21 42.49 -14.35 23.39
N LEU A 22 42.28 -13.64 22.28
CA LEU A 22 43.20 -13.19 21.22
C LEU A 22 44.39 -14.05 20.82
N THR A 23 44.53 -14.28 19.51
CA THR A 23 45.79 -14.03 18.79
C THR A 23 45.58 -13.91 17.28
N SER A 24 46.40 -13.04 16.69
CA SER A 24 46.87 -13.01 15.30
C SER A 24 46.01 -12.34 14.23
N ALA A 25 46.42 -11.12 13.91
CA ALA A 25 46.19 -10.47 12.64
C ALA A 25 46.81 -11.26 11.48
N THR A 26 46.03 -11.45 10.42
CA THR A 26 46.55 -11.66 9.05
C THR A 26 45.72 -10.82 8.11
N SER A 27 46.36 -9.79 7.56
CA SER A 27 45.90 -8.99 6.44
C SER A 27 45.79 -9.86 5.19
N TRP A 28 44.57 -10.15 4.76
CA TRP A 28 44.29 -10.51 3.37
C TRP A 28 43.51 -9.38 2.72
N ALA A 29 44.21 -8.67 1.84
CA ALA A 29 43.61 -7.88 0.79
C ALA A 29 42.81 -8.84 -0.10
N ALA A 30 41.50 -8.91 0.11
CA ALA A 30 40.60 -9.39 -0.92
C ALA A 30 40.37 -8.20 -1.85
N GLU A 31 40.92 -8.30 -3.06
CA GLU A 31 40.60 -7.46 -4.20
C GLU A 31 39.08 -7.34 -4.28
N ALA A 32 38.57 -6.15 -3.95
CA ALA A 32 37.25 -5.75 -4.35
C ALA A 32 37.27 -5.67 -5.88
N SER A 33 36.95 -6.80 -6.50
CA SER A 33 36.61 -6.85 -7.91
C SER A 33 35.41 -5.93 -8.09
N THR A 34 35.70 -4.73 -8.59
CA THR A 34 34.71 -3.78 -9.08
C THR A 34 34.01 -4.41 -10.28
N SER A 35 33.04 -5.29 -10.02
CA SER A 35 32.07 -5.67 -11.04
C SER A 35 31.15 -4.47 -11.20
N SER A 36 31.57 -3.52 -12.04
CA SER A 36 30.68 -2.60 -12.74
C SER A 36 29.83 -3.41 -13.71
N GLY A 37 29.01 -4.31 -13.16
CA GLY A 37 27.91 -4.90 -13.89
C GLY A 37 26.94 -3.76 -14.15
N THR A 38 26.90 -3.27 -15.38
CA THR A 38 25.78 -2.50 -15.89
C THR A 38 24.58 -3.43 -15.74
N ALA A 39 23.90 -3.37 -14.58
CA ALA A 39 22.65 -4.07 -14.36
C ALA A 39 21.70 -3.54 -15.42
N THR A 40 21.59 -4.31 -16.50
CA THR A 40 20.73 -3.97 -17.62
C THR A 40 19.34 -3.96 -17.01
N ALA A 41 18.64 -2.83 -17.10
CA ALA A 41 17.26 -2.73 -16.65
C ALA A 41 16.49 -3.94 -17.22
N PRO A 42 15.60 -4.58 -16.45
CA PRO A 42 14.89 -5.77 -16.91
C PRO A 42 14.32 -5.50 -18.29
N ALA A 43 14.73 -6.30 -19.27
CA ALA A 43 14.58 -6.00 -20.70
C ALA A 43 13.12 -5.90 -21.18
N ASN A 44 12.14 -6.14 -20.30
CA ASN A 44 10.72 -6.19 -20.62
C ASN A 44 9.87 -5.44 -19.59
N LEU A 45 10.16 -4.16 -19.31
CA LEU A 45 9.14 -3.29 -18.70
C LEU A 45 7.94 -3.19 -19.65
N PRO A 46 6.69 -3.36 -19.17
CA PRO A 46 5.51 -3.12 -19.99
C PRO A 46 5.55 -1.76 -20.66
N ALA A 47 5.00 -1.65 -21.87
CA ALA A 47 5.03 -0.40 -22.64
C ALA A 47 4.46 0.79 -21.84
N ALA A 48 3.46 0.54 -20.99
CA ALA A 48 2.87 1.54 -20.12
C ALA A 48 3.86 2.10 -19.07
N ALA A 49 4.68 1.24 -18.45
CA ALA A 49 5.73 1.67 -17.53
C ALA A 49 6.82 2.48 -18.25
N ARG A 50 7.14 2.15 -19.50
CA ARG A 50 8.10 2.90 -20.32
C ARG A 50 7.62 4.29 -20.73
N ALA A 51 6.31 4.53 -20.71
CA ALA A 51 5.71 5.82 -21.07
C ALA A 51 5.51 6.75 -19.87
N ASP A 52 5.94 6.35 -18.67
CA ASP A 52 5.81 7.12 -17.44
C ASP A 52 6.99 8.10 -17.31
N ASP A 53 6.71 9.38 -17.57
CA ASP A 53 7.66 10.49 -17.62
C ASP A 53 7.65 11.34 -16.34
N ARG A 54 7.05 10.84 -15.25
CA ARG A 54 7.06 11.56 -13.98
C ARG A 54 8.51 11.73 -13.49
N PRO A 55 8.92 12.94 -13.04
CA PRO A 55 10.31 13.20 -12.65
C PRO A 55 10.85 12.23 -11.59
N GLN A 56 10.04 11.85 -10.61
CA GLN A 56 10.44 10.89 -9.58
C GLN A 56 10.67 9.46 -10.11
N VAL A 57 10.01 9.08 -11.21
CA VAL A 57 10.22 7.79 -11.89
C VAL A 57 11.48 7.84 -12.73
N GLU A 58 11.67 8.93 -13.48
CA GLU A 58 12.89 9.15 -14.28
C GLU A 58 14.14 9.15 -13.40
N ALA A 59 14.06 9.71 -12.19
CA ALA A 59 15.14 9.76 -11.22
C ALA A 59 15.52 8.39 -10.62
N LEU A 60 14.70 7.34 -10.77
CA LEU A 60 15.02 6.02 -10.23
C LEU A 60 16.24 5.40 -10.91
N SER A 61 17.15 4.86 -10.10
CA SER A 61 18.28 4.08 -10.60
C SER A 61 17.80 2.79 -11.30
N PRO A 62 18.60 2.21 -12.21
CA PRO A 62 18.26 0.92 -12.83
C PRO A 62 18.03 -0.21 -11.80
N ALA A 63 18.75 -0.17 -10.68
CA ALA A 63 18.59 -1.15 -9.60
C ALA A 63 17.24 -0.99 -8.88
N ASP A 64 16.84 0.24 -8.57
CA ASP A 64 15.56 0.55 -7.93
C ASP A 64 14.38 0.20 -8.84
N ARG A 65 14.48 0.50 -10.14
CA ARG A 65 13.47 0.08 -11.13
C ARG A 65 13.35 -1.45 -11.19
N GLY A 66 14.47 -2.16 -11.10
CA GLY A 66 14.47 -3.62 -11.05
C GLY A 66 13.85 -4.20 -9.78
N LEU A 67 14.03 -3.55 -8.63
CA LEU A 67 13.38 -3.93 -7.37
C LEU A 67 11.87 -3.69 -7.44
N LEU A 68 11.46 -2.50 -7.87
CA LEU A 68 10.05 -2.12 -8.01
C LEU A 68 9.32 -3.05 -8.99
N GLN A 69 9.93 -3.37 -10.13
CA GLN A 69 9.30 -4.29 -11.08
C GLN A 69 9.09 -5.69 -10.49
N ARG A 70 10.05 -6.21 -9.71
CA ARG A 70 9.86 -7.48 -9.01
C ARG A 70 8.71 -7.42 -8.00
N GLU A 71 8.55 -6.31 -7.29
CA GLU A 71 7.42 -6.12 -6.37
C GLU A 71 6.07 -6.06 -7.12
N ILE A 72 6.04 -5.44 -8.30
CA ILE A 72 4.86 -5.44 -9.17
C ILE A 72 4.51 -6.85 -9.63
N ASP A 73 5.48 -7.57 -10.18
CA ASP A 73 5.29 -8.92 -10.69
C ASP A 73 4.79 -9.86 -9.57
N ASP A 74 5.40 -9.75 -8.39
CA ASP A 74 5.04 -10.51 -7.19
C ASP A 74 3.62 -10.15 -6.69
N THR A 75 3.27 -8.86 -6.67
CA THR A 75 1.92 -8.39 -6.30
C THR A 75 0.86 -8.91 -7.28
N ILE A 76 1.11 -8.83 -8.60
CA ILE A 76 0.20 -9.39 -9.62
C ILE A 76 0.04 -10.90 -9.44
N SER A 77 1.12 -11.63 -9.14
CA SER A 77 1.09 -13.09 -9.02
C SER A 77 0.31 -13.61 -7.82
N ARG A 78 0.22 -12.82 -6.74
CA ARG A 78 -0.44 -13.21 -5.47
C ARG A 78 -1.82 -12.59 -5.27
N SER A 79 -2.20 -11.65 -6.12
CA SER A 79 -3.49 -10.98 -6.05
C SER A 79 -4.50 -11.61 -7.01
N GLU A 80 -5.71 -11.06 -7.02
CA GLU A 80 -6.78 -11.43 -7.94
C GLU A 80 -6.28 -11.53 -9.38
N PRO A 81 -6.69 -12.58 -10.11
CA PRO A 81 -6.36 -12.71 -11.52
C PRO A 81 -6.78 -11.49 -12.34
N GLY A 82 -5.98 -11.17 -13.36
CA GLY A 82 -6.29 -10.09 -14.30
C GLY A 82 -5.74 -8.71 -13.92
N GLY A 83 -4.80 -8.65 -12.97
CA GLY A 83 -4.02 -7.43 -12.70
C GLY A 83 -3.14 -7.04 -13.89
N VAL A 84 -3.16 -5.76 -14.24
CA VAL A 84 -2.37 -5.19 -15.34
C VAL A 84 -1.56 -4.02 -14.80
N GLN A 85 -0.24 -4.04 -15.03
CA GLN A 85 0.61 -2.87 -14.76
C GLN A 85 0.26 -1.74 -15.75
N VAL A 86 -0.19 -0.60 -15.22
CA VAL A 86 -0.65 0.56 -16.01
C VAL A 86 0.33 1.72 -16.02
N SER A 87 1.34 1.72 -15.14
CA SER A 87 2.46 2.67 -15.13
C SER A 87 3.68 2.07 -14.43
N SER A 88 4.70 2.88 -14.09
CA SER A 88 5.92 2.36 -13.45
C SER A 88 5.72 1.79 -12.05
N ASN A 89 4.67 2.19 -11.33
CA ASN A 89 4.40 1.76 -9.95
C ASN A 89 2.90 1.48 -9.69
N GLU A 90 2.08 1.34 -10.72
CA GLU A 90 0.63 1.18 -10.57
C GLU A 90 0.13 -0.08 -11.26
N ILE A 91 -0.77 -0.79 -10.57
CA ILE A 91 -1.44 -2.01 -11.04
C ILE A 91 -2.94 -1.76 -10.99
N ALA A 92 -3.65 -2.10 -12.06
CA ALA A 92 -5.10 -1.99 -12.15
C ALA A 92 -5.75 -3.36 -12.36
N TRP A 93 -6.87 -3.59 -11.68
CA TRP A 93 -7.77 -4.72 -11.89
C TRP A 93 -9.15 -4.23 -12.29
N ARG A 94 -9.99 -5.16 -12.77
CA ARG A 94 -11.42 -4.91 -13.06
C ARG A 94 -11.63 -3.69 -13.97
N GLY A 95 -10.74 -3.47 -14.93
CA GLY A 95 -10.82 -2.35 -15.87
C GLY A 95 -10.47 -0.98 -15.26
N GLY A 96 -9.69 -0.95 -14.18
CA GLY A 96 -9.28 0.29 -13.51
C GLY A 96 -10.09 0.66 -12.30
N LYS A 97 -11.06 -0.17 -11.90
CA LYS A 97 -11.94 0.10 -10.75
C LYS A 97 -11.34 -0.31 -9.41
N VAL A 98 -10.27 -1.08 -9.47
CA VAL A 98 -9.40 -1.41 -8.33
C VAL A 98 -7.99 -1.10 -8.75
N VAL A 99 -7.27 -0.29 -7.97
CA VAL A 99 -5.92 0.16 -8.32
C VAL A 99 -5.02 0.11 -7.11
N MET A 100 -3.86 -0.53 -7.26
CA MET A 100 -2.76 -0.47 -6.31
C MET A 100 -1.70 0.48 -6.82
N VAL A 101 -1.30 1.45 -6.00
CA VAL A 101 -0.11 2.28 -6.21
C VAL A 101 0.95 1.80 -5.23
N LEU A 102 2.09 1.34 -5.73
CA LEU A 102 3.25 0.97 -4.94
C LEU A 102 4.11 2.20 -4.67
N PRO A 103 4.81 2.29 -3.53
CA PRO A 103 5.74 3.38 -3.27
C PRO A 103 6.93 3.34 -4.25
N LEU A 104 7.40 4.50 -4.69
CA LEU A 104 8.64 4.58 -5.45
C LEU A 104 9.84 4.52 -4.48
N PRO A 105 10.87 3.70 -4.75
CA PRO A 105 12.05 3.63 -3.90
C PRO A 105 12.69 5.00 -3.66
N GLY A 106 12.95 5.33 -2.38
CA GLY A 106 13.57 6.59 -1.99
C GLY A 106 12.65 7.82 -1.98
N VAL A 107 11.41 7.69 -2.44
CA VAL A 107 10.39 8.76 -2.33
C VAL A 107 9.66 8.58 -1.01
N LYS A 108 9.51 9.67 -0.23
CA LYS A 108 8.86 9.63 1.10
C LYS A 108 7.34 9.72 1.06
N GLN A 109 6.80 10.33 0.01
CA GLN A 109 5.36 10.53 -0.18
C GLN A 109 4.84 9.57 -1.24
N THR A 110 3.60 9.11 -1.10
CA THR A 110 2.93 8.41 -2.21
C THR A 110 2.94 9.33 -3.45
N PRO A 111 3.45 8.85 -4.59
CA PRO A 111 3.41 9.65 -5.81
C PRO A 111 1.97 9.97 -6.22
N PRO A 112 1.73 11.12 -6.89
CA PRO A 112 0.45 11.35 -7.55
C PRO A 112 0.21 10.29 -8.63
N ASP A 113 -1.06 10.01 -8.96
CA ASP A 113 -1.42 9.07 -10.02
C ASP A 113 -0.76 9.46 -11.35
N SER A 114 -0.27 8.45 -12.09
CA SER A 114 0.31 8.66 -13.42
C SER A 114 -0.71 9.22 -14.43
N PRO A 115 -0.26 9.90 -15.50
CA PRO A 115 -1.13 10.30 -16.60
C PRO A 115 -1.90 9.12 -17.22
N GLN A 116 -1.30 7.93 -17.26
CA GLN A 116 -1.93 6.71 -17.78
C GLN A 116 -3.11 6.29 -16.90
N LEU A 117 -2.92 6.33 -15.58
CA LEU A 117 -3.98 6.01 -14.63
C LEU A 117 -5.09 7.08 -14.62
N GLN A 118 -4.74 8.37 -14.73
CA GLN A 118 -5.72 9.44 -14.90
C GLN A 118 -6.58 9.24 -16.17
N ALA A 119 -5.98 8.76 -17.27
CA ALA A 119 -6.73 8.43 -18.48
C ALA A 119 -7.70 7.25 -18.27
N VAL A 120 -7.34 6.26 -17.44
CA VAL A 120 -8.24 5.18 -17.03
C VAL A 120 -9.43 5.74 -16.25
N TYR A 121 -9.20 6.65 -15.30
CA TYR A 121 -10.27 7.31 -14.54
C TYR A 121 -11.20 8.11 -15.44
N ALA A 122 -10.66 8.90 -16.37
CA ALA A 122 -11.45 9.66 -17.33
C ALA A 122 -12.34 8.75 -18.21
N LYS A 123 -11.86 7.55 -18.57
CA LYS A 123 -12.65 6.56 -19.30
C LYS A 123 -13.80 6.00 -18.45
N LEU A 124 -13.55 5.71 -17.17
CA LEU A 124 -14.58 5.26 -16.24
C LEU A 124 -15.68 6.33 -16.06
N GLU A 125 -15.27 7.58 -15.88
CA GLU A 125 -16.13 8.76 -15.81
C GLU A 125 -16.99 8.93 -17.07
N GLY A 126 -16.36 8.88 -18.24
CA GLY A 126 -17.07 8.94 -19.53
C GLY A 126 -18.10 7.82 -19.67
N ALA A 127 -17.72 6.58 -19.34
CA ALA A 127 -18.63 5.44 -19.40
C ALA A 127 -19.80 5.57 -18.40
N ALA A 128 -19.56 6.07 -17.19
CA ALA A 128 -20.61 6.31 -16.20
C ALA A 128 -21.58 7.39 -16.70
N ARG A 129 -21.06 8.50 -17.25
CA ARG A 129 -21.84 9.57 -17.86
C ARG A 129 -22.71 9.06 -19.02
N SER A 130 -22.16 8.24 -19.90
CA SER A 130 -22.91 7.64 -21.01
C SER A 130 -24.03 6.70 -20.56
N ARG A 131 -23.96 6.15 -19.34
CA ARG A 131 -25.03 5.36 -18.72
C ARG A 131 -26.06 6.20 -17.97
N GLY A 132 -25.96 7.53 -17.99
CA GLY A 132 -26.90 8.43 -17.33
C GLY A 132 -26.72 8.51 -15.81
N ALA A 133 -25.54 8.16 -15.29
CA ALA A 133 -25.24 8.35 -13.87
C ALA A 133 -25.24 9.84 -13.52
N ALA A 134 -25.84 10.18 -12.38
CA ALA A 134 -25.95 11.57 -11.92
C ALA A 134 -24.59 12.13 -11.52
N VAL A 135 -24.33 13.37 -11.90
CA VAL A 135 -23.19 14.14 -11.37
C VAL A 135 -23.47 14.42 -9.91
N VAL A 136 -22.51 14.15 -9.05
CA VAL A 136 -22.62 14.49 -7.64
C VAL A 136 -21.90 15.82 -7.40
N PRO A 137 -22.48 16.75 -6.62
CA PRO A 137 -21.86 18.04 -6.38
C PRO A 137 -20.41 17.90 -5.90
N PRO A 138 -19.52 18.76 -6.40
CA PRO A 138 -18.14 18.78 -5.94
C PRO A 138 -18.12 19.05 -4.43
N LEU A 139 -17.46 18.19 -3.67
CA LEU A 139 -17.01 18.56 -2.33
C LEU A 139 -16.07 19.78 -2.39
N PRO A 140 -15.92 20.54 -1.30
CA PRO A 140 -14.84 21.53 -1.21
C PRO A 140 -13.50 20.91 -1.62
N GLU A 141 -12.57 21.77 -2.04
CA GLU A 141 -11.17 21.44 -2.37
C GLU A 141 -10.45 20.95 -1.10
N ALA A 142 -10.85 19.81 -0.57
CA ALA A 142 -10.04 19.08 0.37
C ALA A 142 -8.87 18.47 -0.40
N ASP A 143 -7.70 18.50 0.21
CA ASP A 143 -6.62 17.61 -0.16
C ASP A 143 -7.09 16.17 0.08
N TYR A 144 -7.17 15.37 -0.99
CA TYR A 144 -7.57 13.96 -0.90
C TYR A 144 -6.34 13.04 -0.82
N HIS A 145 -5.14 13.61 -0.56
CA HIS A 145 -3.90 12.86 -0.36
C HIS A 145 -3.62 11.87 -1.50
N GLY A 146 -3.88 12.35 -2.72
CA GLY A 146 -3.77 11.60 -3.97
C GLY A 146 -4.85 10.54 -4.21
N CYS A 147 -5.86 10.38 -3.34
CA CYS A 147 -7.03 9.58 -3.66
C CYS A 147 -7.81 10.23 -4.82
N PRO A 148 -8.23 9.48 -5.84
CA PRO A 148 -8.85 10.05 -7.01
C PRO A 148 -10.17 10.71 -6.66
N ARG A 149 -10.52 11.70 -7.46
CA ARG A 149 -11.81 12.36 -7.39
C ARG A 149 -12.48 12.27 -8.74
N GLY A 150 -13.68 11.71 -8.71
CA GLY A 150 -14.57 11.69 -9.85
C GLY A 150 -15.85 12.47 -9.59
N ASP A 151 -16.38 13.10 -10.64
CA ASP A 151 -17.67 13.78 -10.63
C ASP A 151 -18.83 12.78 -10.55
N ILE A 152 -18.57 11.54 -10.99
CA ILE A 152 -19.56 10.46 -11.08
C ILE A 152 -19.01 9.18 -10.44
N VAL A 153 -17.79 8.78 -10.82
CA VAL A 153 -17.09 7.62 -10.27
C VAL A 153 -16.52 8.02 -8.92
N ARG A 154 -16.93 7.29 -7.89
CA ARG A 154 -16.49 7.57 -6.52
C ARG A 154 -15.28 6.74 -6.17
N TRP A 155 -14.52 7.21 -5.20
CA TRP A 155 -13.34 6.52 -4.75
C TRP A 155 -13.27 6.47 -3.25
N TYR A 156 -12.76 5.36 -2.76
CA TYR A 156 -12.25 5.24 -1.40
C TYR A 156 -10.89 4.54 -1.48
N CYS A 157 -9.96 5.05 -0.68
CA CYS A 157 -8.55 4.74 -0.74
C CYS A 157 -8.03 4.37 0.64
N PHE A 158 -7.34 3.24 0.71
CA PHE A 158 -6.68 2.73 1.90
C PHE A 158 -5.18 2.86 1.75
N TYR A 159 -4.51 3.29 2.82
CA TYR A 159 -3.08 3.56 2.82
C TYR A 159 -2.40 2.70 3.88
N GLU A 160 -1.26 2.14 3.51
CA GLU A 160 -0.48 1.25 4.37
C GLU A 160 0.05 1.95 5.64
N ASN A 161 0.44 3.21 5.51
CA ASN A 161 0.96 4.00 6.62
C ASN A 161 -0.02 5.08 7.05
N ARG A 162 0.26 5.67 8.21
CA ARG A 162 -0.44 6.84 8.73
C ARG A 162 -0.17 8.06 7.85
N ASP A 163 -0.99 9.09 8.04
CA ASP A 163 -0.86 10.37 7.35
C ASP A 163 -0.80 10.16 5.82
N TRP A 164 -1.58 9.22 5.30
CA TRP A 164 -1.71 8.91 3.87
C TRP A 164 -0.38 8.59 3.15
N ASN A 165 0.54 7.99 3.89
CA ASN A 165 1.92 7.73 3.48
C ASN A 165 2.73 9.00 3.14
N GLU A 166 2.42 10.16 3.75
CA GLU A 166 3.16 11.40 3.47
C GLU A 166 4.49 11.48 4.21
N ILE A 167 4.60 10.80 5.35
CA ILE A 167 5.83 10.76 6.15
C ILE A 167 6.68 9.55 5.75
N ILE A 168 6.03 8.41 5.55
CA ILE A 168 6.64 7.13 5.17
C ILE A 168 5.86 6.60 3.98
N ALA A 169 6.54 6.41 2.86
CA ALA A 169 5.93 5.88 1.66
C ALA A 169 5.43 4.46 1.93
N GLY A 170 4.24 4.16 1.41
CA GLY A 170 3.57 2.89 1.54
C GLY A 170 2.68 2.67 0.35
N ARG A 171 2.01 1.52 0.32
CA ARG A 171 1.06 1.19 -0.72
C ARG A 171 -0.23 1.99 -0.54
N ARG A 172 -0.92 2.27 -1.64
CA ARG A 172 -2.28 2.81 -1.67
C ARG A 172 -3.17 1.90 -2.51
N LEU A 173 -4.23 1.37 -1.91
CA LEU A 173 -5.25 0.58 -2.59
C LEU A 173 -6.52 1.42 -2.78
N GLN A 174 -7.04 1.47 -4.00
CA GLN A 174 -8.10 2.38 -4.43
C GLN A 174 -9.23 1.58 -5.06
N TRP A 175 -10.46 2.01 -4.79
CA TRP A 175 -11.67 1.31 -5.20
C TRP A 175 -12.76 2.26 -5.63
N SER A 176 -13.56 1.87 -6.64
CA SER A 176 -14.62 2.73 -7.16
C SER A 176 -16.03 2.16 -7.24
N ASP A 177 -16.19 0.85 -7.09
CA ASP A 177 -17.49 0.20 -7.17
C ASP A 177 -18.18 0.13 -5.80
N PRO A 178 -19.53 0.06 -5.76
CA PRO A 178 -20.26 -0.34 -4.56
C PRO A 178 -20.08 -1.83 -4.29
N HIS A 179 -20.07 -2.22 -3.03
CA HIS A 179 -19.96 -3.61 -2.56
C HIS A 179 -20.92 -3.83 -1.39
N CYS A 180 -22.19 -4.13 -1.70
CA CYS A 180 -23.25 -4.26 -0.70
C CYS A 180 -23.71 -5.66 -0.40
N ASP A 181 -23.44 -6.59 -1.31
CA ASP A 181 -23.90 -7.96 -1.16
C ASP A 181 -22.76 -8.88 -0.67
N ASP A 182 -21.51 -8.39 -0.64
CA ASP A 182 -20.31 -9.16 -0.33
C ASP A 182 -19.27 -8.33 0.44
N LEU A 183 -18.57 -8.99 1.37
CA LEU A 183 -17.35 -8.47 2.00
C LEU A 183 -16.16 -8.64 1.04
N MET A 184 -15.51 -7.53 0.68
CA MET A 184 -14.27 -7.54 -0.10
C MET A 184 -13.08 -7.82 0.81
N ASP A 185 -12.27 -8.83 0.47
CA ASP A 185 -11.13 -9.26 1.28
C ASP A 185 -9.84 -8.58 0.82
N PHE A 186 -9.20 -7.76 1.66
CA PHE A 186 -7.96 -7.08 1.32
C PHE A 186 -6.81 -8.02 0.91
N ALA A 187 -6.82 -9.30 1.31
CA ALA A 187 -5.80 -10.25 0.90
C ALA A 187 -5.85 -10.59 -0.59
N ASP A 188 -7.01 -10.47 -1.22
CA ASP A 188 -7.20 -10.65 -2.65
C ASP A 188 -6.38 -9.62 -3.44
N TRP A 189 -5.90 -8.54 -2.81
CA TRP A 189 -5.00 -7.54 -3.40
C TRP A 189 -3.67 -7.42 -2.65
N SER A 190 -3.27 -8.44 -1.90
CA SER A 190 -2.03 -8.43 -1.09
C SER A 190 -1.96 -7.23 -0.11
N PHE A 191 -3.10 -6.82 0.45
CA PHE A 191 -3.24 -5.63 1.30
C PHE A 191 -3.86 -5.92 2.68
N ALA A 192 -4.10 -7.20 3.02
CA ALA A 192 -4.65 -7.55 4.33
C ALA A 192 -3.68 -7.16 5.47
N GLY A 193 -4.25 -6.58 6.53
CA GLY A 193 -3.50 -6.14 7.71
C GLY A 193 -2.43 -5.11 7.37
N LYS A 194 -2.80 -4.11 6.55
CA LYS A 194 -1.91 -3.02 6.13
C LYS A 194 -2.49 -1.64 6.41
N THR A 195 -3.82 -1.50 6.45
CA THR A 195 -4.41 -0.16 6.49
C THR A 195 -4.11 0.55 7.82
N SER A 196 -3.55 1.74 7.69
CA SER A 196 -3.28 2.65 8.80
C SER A 196 -3.97 4.01 8.66
N SER A 197 -4.32 4.43 7.44
CA SER A 197 -5.09 5.65 7.14
C SER A 197 -5.94 5.47 5.89
N TRP A 198 -6.92 6.36 5.68
CA TRP A 198 -7.86 6.25 4.56
C TRP A 198 -8.42 7.61 4.11
N VAL A 199 -8.95 7.62 2.89
CA VAL A 199 -9.71 8.72 2.29
C VAL A 199 -10.93 8.15 1.59
N ASN A 200 -12.11 8.66 1.91
CA ASN A 200 -13.34 8.36 1.18
C ASN A 200 -13.82 9.64 0.48
N SER A 201 -13.47 9.78 -0.80
CA SER A 201 -13.92 10.90 -1.65
C SER A 201 -15.31 10.64 -2.25
N GLY A 202 -15.91 9.48 -1.92
CA GLY A 202 -17.19 9.02 -2.40
C GLY A 202 -18.38 9.42 -1.54
N HIS A 203 -19.55 8.96 -1.97
CA HIS A 203 -20.82 9.15 -1.27
C HIS A 203 -21.28 7.90 -0.51
N LEU A 204 -20.55 6.79 -0.64
CA LEU A 204 -20.86 5.53 0.05
C LEU A 204 -20.23 5.57 1.43
N GLU A 205 -20.92 5.00 2.41
CA GLU A 205 -20.31 4.61 3.67
C GLU A 205 -19.49 3.34 3.44
N VAL A 206 -18.25 3.32 3.92
CA VAL A 206 -17.39 2.13 3.88
C VAL A 206 -17.27 1.59 5.29
N THR A 207 -17.62 0.33 5.50
CA THR A 207 -17.45 -0.33 6.80
C THR A 207 -16.33 -1.35 6.71
N VAL A 208 -15.38 -1.28 7.65
CA VAL A 208 -14.18 -2.11 7.65
C VAL A 208 -14.16 -3.05 8.85
N TRP A 209 -13.72 -4.28 8.60
CA TRP A 209 -13.77 -5.41 9.51
C TRP A 209 -12.39 -6.08 9.68
N ASP A 210 -12.15 -6.63 10.87
CA ASP A 210 -10.96 -7.46 11.16
C ASP A 210 -11.13 -8.91 10.65
N ILE A 211 -10.12 -9.76 10.89
CA ILE A 211 -10.13 -11.18 10.50
C ILE A 211 -11.24 -12.01 11.17
N ASN A 212 -11.75 -11.55 12.32
CA ASN A 212 -12.84 -12.19 13.06
C ASN A 212 -14.21 -11.59 12.71
N VAL A 213 -14.26 -10.69 11.70
CA VAL A 213 -15.46 -9.99 11.26
C VAL A 213 -16.04 -9.11 12.39
N HIS A 214 -15.18 -8.51 13.21
CA HIS A 214 -15.56 -7.40 14.08
C HIS A 214 -15.36 -6.08 13.35
N ARG A 215 -16.35 -5.19 13.44
CA ARG A 215 -16.25 -3.85 12.85
C ARG A 215 -15.18 -3.06 13.59
N ILE A 216 -14.19 -2.57 12.87
CA ILE A 216 -13.08 -1.80 13.43
C ILE A 216 -13.20 -0.30 13.16
N TRP A 217 -13.75 0.12 12.02
CA TRP A 217 -14.18 1.50 11.80
C TRP A 217 -15.21 1.62 10.67
N THR A 218 -15.71 2.84 10.49
CA THR A 218 -16.57 3.24 9.39
C THR A 218 -16.02 4.54 8.78
N GLU A 219 -15.98 4.59 7.46
CA GLU A 219 -15.58 5.76 6.66
C GLU A 219 -16.84 6.47 6.20
N ALA A 220 -17.16 7.60 6.82
CA ALA A 220 -18.27 8.41 6.39
C ALA A 220 -18.02 8.91 4.94
N PRO A 221 -19.08 9.10 4.15
CA PRO A 221 -18.99 9.78 2.88
C PRO A 221 -18.18 11.08 2.99
N ASN A 222 -17.31 11.34 2.01
CA ASN A 222 -16.59 12.61 1.89
C ASN A 222 -15.73 12.95 3.12
N SER A 223 -15.08 11.95 3.69
CA SER A 223 -14.26 12.10 4.88
C SER A 223 -12.92 11.40 4.74
N LEU A 224 -12.04 11.59 5.71
CA LEU A 224 -10.70 11.02 5.74
C LEU A 224 -10.28 10.78 7.18
N SER A 225 -9.32 9.89 7.37
CA SER A 225 -8.62 9.73 8.64
C SER A 225 -7.14 9.51 8.41
N ALA A 226 -6.31 10.37 9.02
CA ALA A 226 -4.85 10.24 9.01
C ALA A 226 -4.38 9.01 9.81
N TYR A 227 -5.22 8.48 10.69
CA TYR A 227 -4.88 7.34 11.52
C TYR A 227 -6.12 6.62 12.05
N VAL A 228 -6.23 5.33 11.77
CA VAL A 228 -7.35 4.48 12.25
C VAL A 228 -7.31 4.19 13.75
N GLY A 229 -6.24 4.59 14.45
CA GLY A 229 -6.05 4.38 15.87
C GLY A 229 -5.27 3.10 16.20
N ALA A 230 -4.64 3.08 17.38
CA ALA A 230 -3.69 2.03 17.74
C ALA A 230 -4.29 0.63 17.85
N ALA A 231 -5.57 0.54 18.20
CA ALA A 231 -6.28 -0.74 18.33
C ALA A 231 -6.68 -1.35 16.97
N HIS A 232 -6.56 -0.60 15.87
CA HIS A 232 -7.05 -1.00 14.55
C HIS A 232 -5.99 -0.88 13.44
N ASN A 233 -4.80 -0.36 13.78
CA ASN A 233 -3.68 -0.21 12.85
C ASN A 233 -3.21 -1.57 12.37
N ASP A 234 -3.14 -1.76 11.04
CA ASP A 234 -2.74 -3.04 10.42
C ASP A 234 -3.69 -4.22 10.72
N GLU A 235 -4.95 -3.96 11.09
CA GLU A 235 -5.93 -5.01 11.42
C GLU A 235 -6.99 -5.25 10.33
N ALA A 236 -7.11 -4.35 9.34
CA ALA A 236 -8.13 -4.46 8.31
C ALA A 236 -8.00 -5.73 7.46
N ARG A 237 -9.09 -6.50 7.40
CA ARG A 237 -9.21 -7.70 6.59
C ARG A 237 -10.28 -7.59 5.52
N PHE A 238 -11.45 -7.10 5.87
CA PHE A 238 -12.56 -6.99 4.94
C PHE A 238 -13.13 -5.58 4.90
N PHE A 239 -13.82 -5.23 3.83
CA PHE A 239 -14.67 -4.05 3.79
C PHE A 239 -15.94 -4.28 2.96
N GLU A 240 -16.95 -3.46 3.21
CA GLU A 240 -18.15 -3.28 2.37
C GLU A 240 -18.32 -1.78 2.09
N ALA A 241 -18.98 -1.43 0.98
CA ALA A 241 -19.18 -0.04 0.57
C ALA A 241 -20.60 0.18 0.04
N CYS A 242 -21.44 0.86 0.82
CA CYS A 242 -22.89 0.98 0.59
C CYS A 242 -23.45 2.38 0.85
N ALA A 243 -24.65 2.61 0.33
CA ALA A 243 -25.43 3.82 0.55
C ALA A 243 -26.35 3.68 1.77
#